data_AF-A0AAD7DKP4-F1
#
_entry.id   AF-A0AAD7DKP4-F1
#
_cell.length_a   1.000
_cell.length_b   1.000
_cell.length_c   1.000
_cell.angle_alpha   90.00
_cell.angle_beta   90.00
_cell.angle_gamma   90.00
#
_symmetry.space_group_name_H-M   'P 1'
#
loop_
_entity.id
_entity.type
_entity.pdbx_description
1 polymer ?
#
loop_
_entity_poly.entity_id
_entity_poly.type
_entity_poly.pdbx_seq_one_letter_code
_entity_poly.pdbx_strand_id
1 'polypeptide(L)'
;ELAAGEDARLGGKLPRLTLMEEVLLLGIKDKQGYLSFWNDNISYALRGCILMELALRRRIGIVRDPGRKRLPLPERPITVLSTRQTGKTLLDETLKMMKQTEDAGERVGVGTWVDLLSGETWNILKIGFQLKQVRERLAKGLVDKGVLRTEKRNFLLFDMATHPVADAHVKAGVVNHVVSLLTSGTSAV
;
A
#
# COMPACT_ATOMS: atom_id res chain seq x y z
N GLU A 1 14.55 -19.59 5.73
CA GLU A 1 15.77 -19.00 5.12
C GLU A 1 15.75 -18.95 3.59
N LEU A 2 15.30 -19.98 2.87
CA LEU A 2 15.29 -20.01 1.39
C LEU A 2 14.50 -18.86 0.73
N ALA A 3 13.39 -18.43 1.33
CA ALA A 3 12.57 -17.31 0.82
C ALA A 3 13.32 -15.97 0.83
N ALA A 4 14.10 -15.67 1.88
CA ALA A 4 14.84 -14.42 1.99
C ALA A 4 15.95 -14.29 0.93
N GLY A 5 16.46 -15.43 0.41
CA GLY A 5 17.56 -15.48 -0.54
C GLY A 5 17.24 -15.01 -1.95
N GLU A 6 16.00 -15.18 -2.44
CA GLU A 6 15.61 -14.73 -3.79
C GLU A 6 15.32 -13.22 -3.86
N ASP A 7 14.65 -12.66 -2.84
CA ASP A 7 14.39 -11.21 -2.80
C ASP A 7 15.71 -10.43 -2.66
N ALA A 8 16.70 -11.00 -1.95
CA ALA A 8 18.05 -10.43 -1.82
C ALA A 8 18.88 -10.52 -3.13
N ARG A 9 18.70 -11.57 -3.94
CA ARG A 9 19.43 -11.75 -5.21
C ARG A 9 18.98 -10.78 -6.32
N LEU A 10 17.79 -10.20 -6.21
CA LEU A 10 17.15 -9.44 -7.30
C LEU A 10 16.85 -7.96 -6.97
N GLY A 11 17.07 -7.50 -5.74
CA GLY A 11 16.90 -6.09 -5.39
C GLY A 11 16.79 -5.81 -3.90
N GLY A 12 17.92 -5.87 -3.18
CA GLY A 12 18.07 -5.30 -1.84
C GLY A 12 17.19 -5.91 -0.74
N LYS A 13 17.42 -5.49 0.50
CA LYS A 13 16.56 -5.85 1.63
C LYS A 13 15.28 -5.02 1.55
N LEU A 14 14.12 -5.67 1.52
CA LEU A 14 12.84 -4.97 1.54
C LEU A 14 12.75 -4.06 2.78
N PRO A 15 12.27 -2.82 2.65
CA PRO A 15 12.07 -1.93 3.78
C PRO A 15 11.12 -2.53 4.83
N ARG A 16 11.32 -2.16 6.09
CA ARG A 16 10.47 -2.61 7.20
C ARG A 16 9.02 -2.17 7.03
N LEU A 17 8.82 -0.94 6.55
CA LEU A 17 7.52 -0.34 6.29
C LEU A 17 7.14 -0.49 4.81
N THR A 18 5.87 -0.72 4.54
CA THR A 18 5.32 -0.61 3.18
C THR A 18 4.98 0.84 2.89
N LEU A 19 4.91 1.23 1.61
CA LEU A 19 4.46 2.57 1.19
C LEU A 19 3.13 2.98 1.82
N MET A 20 2.17 2.04 1.90
CA MET A 20 0.86 2.29 2.52
C MET A 20 0.98 2.71 4.00
N GLU A 21 1.93 2.14 4.73
CA GLU A 21 2.15 2.42 6.15
C GLU A 21 2.89 3.74 6.35
N GLU A 22 3.85 4.07 5.48
CA GLU A 22 4.53 5.38 5.52
C GLU A 22 3.56 6.52 5.23
N VAL A 23 2.71 6.37 4.21
CA VAL A 23 1.63 7.32 3.91
C VAL A 23 0.66 7.46 5.09
N LEU A 24 0.32 6.34 5.75
CA LEU A 24 -0.53 6.38 6.94
C LEU A 24 0.16 7.13 8.10
N LEU A 25 1.46 6.89 8.34
CA LEU A 25 2.23 7.54 9.40
C LEU A 25 2.34 9.06 9.20
N LEU A 26 2.46 9.53 7.96
CA LEU A 26 2.43 10.97 7.64
C LEU A 26 1.11 11.63 8.06
N GLY A 27 0.00 10.89 8.03
CA GLY A 27 -1.31 11.38 8.43
C GLY A 27 -1.62 11.30 9.94
N ILE A 28 -0.94 10.45 10.71
CA ILE A 28 -1.23 10.20 12.13
C ILE A 28 -0.71 11.36 13.00
N LYS A 29 -1.49 11.83 13.97
CA LYS A 29 -1.00 12.74 15.01
C LYS A 29 -0.21 11.99 16.09
N ASP A 30 0.92 12.55 16.51
CA ASP A 30 1.89 11.87 17.38
C ASP A 30 1.28 11.39 18.70
N LYS A 31 0.60 12.30 19.41
CA LYS A 31 0.06 12.05 20.75
C LYS A 31 -1.33 11.42 20.74
N GLN A 32 -2.15 11.73 19.73
CA GLN A 32 -3.55 11.34 19.72
C GLN A 32 -3.81 10.02 19.00
N GLY A 33 -2.92 9.59 18.09
CA GLY A 33 -3.02 8.26 17.46
C GLY A 33 -4.18 8.07 16.50
N TYR A 34 -4.84 9.16 16.08
CA TYR A 34 -5.81 9.17 15.00
C TYR A 34 -5.29 10.00 13.82
N LEU A 35 -5.83 9.73 12.63
CA LEU A 35 -5.48 10.44 11.41
C LEU A 35 -6.02 11.86 11.43
N SER A 36 -5.18 12.82 11.05
CA SER A 36 -5.52 14.25 11.05
C SER A 36 -6.73 14.55 10.16
N PHE A 37 -6.85 13.81 9.05
CA PHE A 37 -7.99 13.82 8.15
C PHE A 37 -7.96 12.51 7.35
N TRP A 38 -8.94 11.63 7.52
CA TRP A 38 -9.13 10.46 6.66
C TRP A 38 -10.24 10.76 5.66
N ASN A 39 -9.94 10.64 4.37
CA ASN A 39 -10.89 10.89 3.30
C ASN A 39 -10.71 9.87 2.16
N ASP A 40 -11.60 9.95 1.18
CA ASP A 40 -11.60 9.04 0.03
C ASP A 40 -10.35 9.21 -0.85
N ASN A 41 -9.75 10.41 -0.90
CA ASN A 41 -8.50 10.62 -1.64
C ASN A 41 -7.34 9.82 -1.05
N ILE A 42 -7.17 9.81 0.28
CA ILE A 42 -6.16 9.00 0.95
C ILE A 42 -6.47 7.52 0.75
N SER A 43 -7.75 7.15 0.89
CA SER A 43 -8.23 5.80 0.66
C SER A 43 -7.82 5.31 -0.75
N TYR A 44 -8.09 6.09 -1.78
CA TYR A 44 -7.76 5.77 -3.17
C TYR A 44 -6.25 5.74 -3.42
N ALA A 45 -5.50 6.72 -2.90
CA ALA A 45 -4.04 6.77 -3.01
C ALA A 45 -3.35 5.54 -2.40
N LEU A 46 -3.89 4.98 -1.30
CA LEU A 46 -3.37 3.75 -0.70
C LEU A 46 -3.50 2.53 -1.63
N ARG A 47 -4.53 2.47 -2.49
CA ARG A 47 -4.67 1.40 -3.49
C ARG A 47 -3.61 1.55 -4.58
N GLY A 48 -3.30 2.77 -4.99
CA GLY A 48 -2.14 3.05 -5.84
C GLY A 48 -0.83 2.58 -5.20
N CYS A 49 -0.65 2.85 -3.90
CA CYS A 49 0.52 2.38 -3.13
C CYS A 49 0.63 0.85 -3.09
N ILE A 50 -0.50 0.12 -2.98
CA ILE A 50 -0.52 -1.35 -3.04
C ILE A 50 0.04 -1.84 -4.38
N LEU A 51 -0.37 -1.25 -5.49
CA LEU A 51 0.13 -1.63 -6.82
C LEU A 51 1.62 -1.29 -6.97
N MET A 52 2.05 -0.11 -6.52
CA MET A 52 3.46 0.28 -6.53
C MET A 52 4.32 -0.68 -5.69
N GLU A 53 3.86 -1.02 -4.49
CA GLU A 53 4.55 -1.94 -3.58
C GLU A 53 4.68 -3.35 -4.18
N LEU A 54 3.61 -3.88 -4.81
CA LEU A 54 3.65 -5.15 -5.54
C LEU A 54 4.65 -5.11 -6.71
N ALA A 55 4.71 -3.99 -7.44
CA ALA A 55 5.63 -3.81 -8.55
C ALA A 55 7.10 -3.72 -8.08
N LEU A 56 7.36 -2.97 -7.00
CA LEU A 56 8.69 -2.87 -6.37
C LEU A 56 9.15 -4.22 -5.83
N ARG A 57 8.23 -5.04 -5.31
CA ARG A 57 8.46 -6.44 -4.91
C ARG A 57 8.49 -7.42 -6.08
N ARG A 58 8.43 -6.95 -7.33
CA ARG A 58 8.45 -7.77 -8.55
C ARG A 58 7.36 -8.85 -8.60
N ARG A 59 6.23 -8.64 -7.91
CA ARG A 59 5.08 -9.55 -7.96
C ARG A 59 4.22 -9.32 -9.19
N ILE A 60 4.19 -8.08 -9.67
CA ILE A 60 3.43 -7.66 -10.85
C ILE A 60 4.29 -6.84 -11.80
N GLY A 61 3.87 -6.76 -13.06
CA GLY A 61 4.49 -5.94 -14.08
C GLY A 61 3.50 -5.53 -15.16
N ILE A 62 3.89 -4.59 -16.02
CA ILE A 62 3.09 -4.25 -17.19
C ILE A 62 3.21 -5.36 -18.24
N VAL A 63 2.09 -5.78 -18.83
CA VAL A 63 2.04 -6.77 -19.92
C VAL A 63 2.97 -6.34 -21.05
N ARG A 64 3.81 -7.26 -21.52
CA ARG A 64 4.79 -7.00 -22.57
C ARG A 64 4.19 -7.05 -23.97
N ASP A 65 3.28 -6.14 -24.27
CA ASP A 65 2.67 -5.96 -25.59
C ASP A 65 3.24 -4.71 -26.30
N PRO A 66 3.73 -4.77 -27.56
CA PRO A 66 4.14 -3.59 -28.32
C PRO A 66 3.03 -2.54 -28.49
N GLY A 67 1.77 -2.97 -28.62
CA GLY A 67 0.60 -2.11 -28.78
C GLY A 67 0.31 -1.23 -27.56
N ARG A 68 0.79 -1.62 -26.37
CA ARG A 68 0.57 -0.87 -25.11
C ARG A 68 1.13 0.54 -25.12
N LYS A 69 2.10 0.83 -26.00
CA LYS A 69 2.69 2.18 -26.12
C LYS A 69 1.68 3.21 -26.63
N ARG A 70 0.63 2.75 -27.32
CA ARG A 70 -0.49 3.58 -27.79
C ARG A 70 -1.48 3.92 -26.68
N LEU A 71 -1.46 3.16 -25.58
CA LEU A 71 -2.31 3.39 -24.43
C LEU A 71 -1.63 4.35 -23.44
N PRO A 72 -2.41 5.25 -22.80
CA PRO A 72 -1.92 6.04 -21.67
C PRO A 72 -1.53 5.12 -20.50
N LEU A 73 -0.65 5.60 -19.61
CA LEU A 73 -0.08 4.77 -18.54
C LEU A 73 -1.14 4.05 -17.67
N PRO A 74 -2.25 4.70 -17.23
CA PRO A 74 -3.25 4.04 -16.39
C PRO A 74 -4.01 2.90 -17.09
N GLU A 75 -4.12 2.93 -18.41
CA GLU A 75 -4.85 1.91 -19.18
C GLU A 75 -3.99 0.70 -19.53
N ARG A 76 -2.68 0.75 -19.27
CA ARG A 76 -1.78 -0.36 -19.60
C ARG A 76 -2.07 -1.56 -18.70
N PRO A 77 -2.32 -2.76 -19.27
CA PRO A 77 -2.68 -3.92 -18.48
C PRO A 77 -1.52 -4.43 -17.64
N ILE A 78 -1.85 -4.92 -16.44
CA ILE A 78 -0.92 -5.56 -15.50
C ILE A 78 -0.97 -7.09 -15.66
N THR A 79 0.16 -7.75 -15.48
CA THR A 79 0.31 -9.22 -15.40
C THR A 79 1.00 -9.63 -14.09
N VAL A 80 0.68 -10.81 -13.58
CA VAL A 80 1.29 -11.37 -12.38
C VAL A 80 2.61 -12.06 -12.76
N LEU A 81 3.71 -11.57 -12.21
CA LEU A 81 5.05 -12.13 -12.42
C LEU A 81 5.36 -13.25 -11.42
N SER A 82 4.87 -13.12 -10.18
CA SER A 82 5.10 -14.09 -9.11
C SER A 82 3.95 -14.05 -8.11
N THR A 83 3.46 -15.23 -7.71
CA THR A 83 2.41 -15.40 -6.69
C THR A 83 2.97 -15.62 -5.28
N ARG A 84 4.29 -15.46 -5.11
CA ARG A 84 4.95 -15.68 -3.82
C ARG A 84 4.43 -14.68 -2.79
N GLN A 85 3.99 -15.19 -1.65
CA GLN A 85 3.47 -14.38 -0.55
C GLN A 85 4.48 -13.34 -0.08
N THR A 86 3.98 -12.14 0.18
CA THR A 86 4.71 -10.98 0.66
C THR A 86 4.69 -10.88 2.19
N GLY A 87 3.80 -11.63 2.85
CA GLY A 87 3.56 -11.55 4.29
C GLY A 87 2.77 -10.30 4.70
N LYS A 88 2.18 -9.59 3.73
CA LYS A 88 1.34 -8.42 3.95
C LYS A 88 -0.04 -8.72 3.41
N THR A 89 -1.01 -8.81 4.32
CA THR A 89 -2.35 -9.32 3.98
C THR A 89 -3.02 -8.56 2.84
N LEU A 90 -2.90 -7.24 2.77
CA LEU A 90 -3.47 -6.41 1.69
C LEU A 90 -2.82 -6.69 0.33
N LEU A 91 -1.49 -6.85 0.30
CA LEU A 91 -0.75 -7.17 -0.92
C LEU A 91 -1.09 -8.59 -1.39
N ASP A 92 -1.13 -9.56 -0.48
CA ASP A 92 -1.38 -10.97 -0.81
C ASP A 92 -2.83 -11.20 -1.27
N GLU A 93 -3.80 -10.51 -0.67
CA GLU A 93 -5.20 -10.50 -1.11
C GLU A 93 -5.35 -9.90 -2.51
N THR A 94 -4.69 -8.77 -2.76
CA THR A 94 -4.68 -8.12 -4.08
C THR A 94 -4.04 -9.02 -5.13
N LEU A 95 -2.90 -9.61 -4.82
CA LEU A 95 -2.17 -10.52 -5.71
C LEU A 95 -3.00 -11.77 -6.06
N LYS A 96 -3.75 -12.30 -5.09
CA LYS A 96 -4.68 -13.41 -5.32
C LYS A 96 -5.78 -13.02 -6.30
N MET A 97 -6.42 -11.86 -6.12
CA MET A 97 -7.47 -11.37 -7.03
C MET A 97 -6.90 -11.15 -8.44
N MET A 98 -5.74 -10.53 -8.55
CA MET A 98 -5.04 -10.34 -9.83
C MET A 98 -4.77 -11.66 -10.54
N LYS A 99 -4.29 -12.66 -9.81
CA LYS A 99 -3.99 -13.96 -10.41
C LYS A 99 -5.25 -14.66 -10.91
N GLN A 100 -6.33 -14.63 -10.13
CA GLN A 100 -7.63 -15.19 -10.53
C GLN A 100 -8.21 -14.50 -11.77
N THR A 101 -8.08 -13.18 -11.88
CA THR A 101 -8.50 -12.42 -13.06
C THR A 101 -7.66 -12.75 -14.29
N GLU A 102 -6.34 -12.89 -14.13
CA GLU A 102 -5.44 -13.31 -15.21
C GLU A 102 -5.74 -14.74 -15.68
N ASP A 103 -6.00 -15.66 -14.76
CA ASP A 103 -6.35 -17.06 -15.06
C ASP A 103 -7.71 -17.18 -15.78
N ALA A 104 -8.62 -16.23 -15.55
CA ALA A 104 -9.86 -16.08 -16.30
C ALA A 104 -9.66 -15.44 -17.71
N GLY A 105 -8.42 -15.11 -18.09
CA GLY A 105 -8.07 -14.55 -19.38
C GLY A 105 -8.31 -13.03 -19.51
N GLU A 106 -8.69 -12.35 -18.43
CA GLU A 106 -8.98 -10.93 -18.45
C GLU A 106 -7.72 -10.08 -18.25
N ARG A 107 -7.57 -9.02 -19.05
CA ARG A 107 -6.48 -8.05 -18.93
C ARG A 107 -7.02 -6.73 -18.40
N VAL A 108 -6.60 -6.36 -17.20
CA VAL A 108 -7.09 -5.17 -16.50
C VAL A 108 -5.97 -4.13 -16.37
N GLY A 109 -6.28 -2.88 -16.71
CA GLY A 109 -5.39 -1.72 -16.64
C GLY A 109 -5.05 -1.30 -15.20
N VAL A 110 -3.96 -0.55 -15.03
CA VAL A 110 -3.53 -0.01 -13.72
C VAL A 110 -4.65 0.79 -13.04
N GLY A 111 -5.25 1.75 -13.75
CA GLY A 111 -6.29 2.62 -13.21
C GLY A 111 -7.52 1.82 -12.77
N THR A 112 -7.98 0.92 -13.62
CA THR A 112 -9.11 0.04 -13.30
C THR A 112 -8.83 -0.83 -12.07
N TRP A 113 -7.61 -1.33 -11.88
CA TRP A 113 -7.27 -2.02 -10.63
C TRP A 113 -7.42 -1.14 -9.40
N VAL A 114 -7.00 0.13 -9.47
CA VAL A 114 -7.20 1.07 -8.35
C VAL A 114 -8.69 1.27 -8.08
N ASP A 115 -9.51 1.46 -9.12
CA ASP A 115 -10.98 1.62 -8.98
C ASP A 115 -11.65 0.40 -8.36
N LEU A 116 -11.27 -0.81 -8.82
CA LEU A 116 -11.76 -2.08 -8.30
C LEU A 116 -11.42 -2.25 -6.81
N LEU A 117 -10.18 -1.98 -6.43
CA LEU A 117 -9.70 -2.12 -5.05
C LEU A 117 -10.27 -1.04 -4.11
N SER A 118 -10.65 0.12 -4.66
CA SER A 118 -11.30 1.21 -3.95
C SER A 118 -12.82 1.01 -3.84
N GLY A 119 -13.41 0.23 -4.74
CA GLY A 119 -14.86 0.05 -4.84
C GLY A 119 -15.56 1.16 -5.62
N GLU A 120 -14.84 1.85 -6.51
CA GLU A 120 -15.36 2.92 -7.37
C GLU A 120 -15.92 2.39 -8.70
N THR A 121 -15.87 1.08 -8.93
CA THR A 121 -16.45 0.44 -10.10
C THR A 121 -17.97 0.26 -9.95
N TRP A 122 -18.68 0.36 -11.08
CA TRP A 122 -20.10 -0.01 -11.17
C TRP A 122 -20.32 -1.48 -11.57
N ASN A 123 -19.25 -2.27 -11.74
CA ASN A 123 -19.38 -3.67 -12.14
C ASN A 123 -19.77 -4.57 -10.95
N ILE A 124 -21.04 -4.99 -10.92
CA ILE A 124 -21.63 -5.83 -9.87
C ILE A 124 -20.88 -7.16 -9.71
N LEU A 125 -20.43 -7.77 -10.81
CA LEU A 125 -19.69 -9.04 -10.77
C LEU A 125 -18.32 -8.90 -10.08
N LYS A 126 -17.80 -7.67 -9.98
CA LYS A 126 -16.50 -7.35 -9.37
C LYS A 126 -16.61 -6.62 -8.03
N ILE A 127 -17.79 -6.58 -7.43
CA ILE A 127 -18.01 -5.93 -6.13
C ILE A 127 -17.15 -6.54 -5.00
N GLY A 128 -16.76 -7.81 -5.16
CA GLY A 128 -15.88 -8.52 -4.23
C GLY A 128 -14.41 -8.06 -4.25
N PHE A 129 -14.02 -7.18 -5.17
CA PHE A 129 -12.63 -6.75 -5.33
C PHE A 129 -12.22 -5.63 -4.36
N GLN A 130 -13.20 -4.96 -3.75
CA GLN A 130 -12.94 -3.86 -2.84
C GLN A 130 -12.22 -4.35 -1.58
N LEU A 131 -11.06 -3.75 -1.29
CA LEU A 131 -10.34 -4.02 -0.05
C LEU A 131 -11.05 -3.37 1.14
N LYS A 132 -11.40 -4.19 2.13
CA LYS A 132 -12.12 -3.77 3.35
C LYS A 132 -11.16 -3.56 4.52
N GLN A 133 -11.55 -2.66 5.43
CA GLN A 133 -10.85 -2.37 6.69
C GLN A 133 -9.36 -2.04 6.49
N VAL A 134 -9.04 -1.33 5.39
CA VAL A 134 -7.64 -1.04 5.00
C VAL A 134 -6.94 -0.25 6.09
N ARG A 135 -7.58 0.78 6.63
CA ARG A 135 -7.02 1.63 7.69
C ARG A 135 -6.69 0.83 8.95
N GLU A 136 -7.64 0.04 9.42
CA GLU A 136 -7.54 -0.76 10.64
C GLU A 136 -6.46 -1.84 10.49
N ARG A 137 -6.38 -2.48 9.32
CA ARG A 137 -5.35 -3.48 8.99
C ARG A 137 -3.95 -2.86 8.92
N LEU A 138 -3.80 -1.66 8.36
CA LEU A 138 -2.53 -0.94 8.33
C LEU A 138 -2.11 -0.48 9.72
N ALA A 139 -3.04 0.04 10.54
CA ALA A 139 -2.77 0.40 11.92
C ALA A 139 -2.32 -0.82 12.73
N LYS A 140 -3.00 -1.95 12.60
CA LYS A 140 -2.56 -3.22 13.20
C LYS A 140 -1.16 -3.61 12.75
N GLY A 141 -0.85 -3.51 11.45
CA GLY A 141 0.49 -3.79 10.93
C GLY A 141 1.59 -2.91 11.53
N LEU A 142 1.29 -1.64 11.79
CA LEU A 142 2.20 -0.71 12.48
C LEU A 142 2.35 -1.01 13.97
N VAL A 143 1.29 -1.47 14.64
CA VAL A 143 1.33 -1.94 16.04
C VAL A 143 2.17 -3.21 16.17
N ASP A 144 1.96 -4.20 15.30
CA ASP A 144 2.74 -5.44 15.28
C ASP A 144 4.24 -5.16 15.02
N LYS A 145 4.54 -4.04 14.34
CA LYS A 145 5.91 -3.56 14.13
C LYS A 145 6.44 -2.70 15.27
N GLY A 146 5.67 -2.39 16.30
CA GLY A 146 6.08 -1.52 17.42
C GLY A 146 6.26 -0.05 17.06
N VAL A 147 5.75 0.40 15.90
CA VAL A 147 5.79 1.82 15.52
C VAL A 147 4.65 2.59 16.18
N LEU A 148 3.48 1.97 16.25
CA LEU A 148 2.35 2.44 17.04
C LEU A 148 2.20 1.54 18.28
N ARG A 149 1.54 2.06 19.31
CA ARG A 149 1.07 1.27 20.46
C ARG A 149 -0.44 1.35 20.55
N THR A 150 -1.06 0.34 21.13
CA THR A 150 -2.51 0.38 21.39
C THR A 150 -2.76 0.96 22.77
N GLU A 151 -3.50 2.06 22.82
CA GLU A 151 -4.00 2.68 24.05
C GLU A 151 -5.52 2.65 24.07
N LYS A 152 -6.08 2.25 25.22
CA LYS A 152 -7.52 2.32 25.47
C LYS A 152 -7.84 3.68 26.08
N ARG A 153 -8.55 4.53 25.35
CA ARG A 153 -9.08 5.80 25.87
C ARG A 153 -10.51 5.61 26.34
N ASN A 154 -10.75 5.88 27.61
CA ASN A 154 -12.07 5.83 28.19
C ASN A 154 -12.78 7.16 27.96
N PHE A 155 -13.91 7.12 27.28
CA PHE A 155 -14.85 8.22 27.18
C PHE A 155 -16.02 7.96 28.16
N LEU A 156 -16.80 9.00 28.46
CA LEU A 156 -17.90 8.91 29.42
C LEU A 156 -18.89 7.76 29.13
N LEU A 157 -19.08 7.41 27.86
CA LEU A 157 -20.08 6.43 27.41
C LEU A 157 -19.51 5.20 26.71
N PHE A 158 -18.21 5.20 26.37
CA PHE A 158 -17.58 4.10 25.63
C PHE A 158 -16.07 4.16 25.75
N ASP A 159 -15.42 3.05 25.43
CA ASP A 159 -13.97 3.00 25.31
C ASP A 159 -13.57 2.95 23.84
N MET A 160 -12.53 3.69 23.46
CA MET A 160 -12.02 3.74 22.10
C MET A 160 -10.56 3.29 22.08
N ALA A 161 -10.24 2.34 21.21
CA ALA A 161 -8.86 2.02 20.90
C ALA A 161 -8.23 3.16 20.07
N THR A 162 -7.12 3.68 20.54
CA THR A 162 -6.29 4.67 19.87
C THR A 162 -4.89 4.13 19.63
N HIS A 163 -4.23 4.60 18.57
CA HIS A 163 -2.94 4.07 18.15
C HIS A 163 -1.86 5.17 18.11
N PRO A 164 -1.47 5.77 19.25
CA PRO A 164 -0.44 6.80 19.26
C PRO A 164 0.93 6.26 18.85
N VAL A 165 1.80 7.17 18.39
CA VAL A 165 3.14 6.83 17.93
C VAL A 165 3.98 6.39 19.12
N ALA A 166 4.48 5.15 19.07
CA ALA A 166 5.36 4.57 20.07
C ALA A 166 6.83 4.90 19.76
N ASP A 167 7.23 4.77 18.50
CA ASP A 167 8.58 5.13 18.05
C ASP A 167 8.53 6.40 17.19
N ALA A 168 8.83 7.54 17.84
CA ALA A 168 8.85 8.83 17.18
C ALA A 168 9.99 8.95 16.14
N HIS A 169 11.08 8.19 16.28
CA HIS A 169 12.21 8.26 15.35
C HIS A 169 11.84 7.70 13.98
N VAL A 170 11.03 6.63 13.94
CA VAL A 170 10.54 6.06 12.69
C VAL A 170 9.71 7.08 11.92
N LYS A 171 8.77 7.75 12.58
CA LYS A 171 7.96 8.78 11.94
C LYS A 171 8.82 9.99 11.51
N ALA A 172 9.70 10.46 12.40
CA ALA A 172 10.62 11.55 12.07
C ALA A 172 11.51 11.22 10.87
N GLY A 173 11.97 9.98 10.74
CA GLY A 173 12.74 9.52 9.59
C GLY A 173 11.96 9.64 8.28
N VAL A 174 10.69 9.21 8.25
CA VAL A 174 9.83 9.36 7.07
C VAL A 174 9.64 10.85 6.72
N VAL A 175 9.32 11.68 7.71
CA VAL A 175 9.14 13.13 7.52
C VAL A 175 10.43 13.77 6.99
N ASN A 176 11.57 13.47 7.60
CA ASN A 176 12.86 14.03 7.20
C ASN A 176 13.24 13.61 5.78
N HIS A 177 12.93 12.38 5.36
CA HIS A 177 13.18 11.93 4.00
C HIS A 177 12.35 12.74 2.99
N VAL A 178 11.05 12.92 3.25
CA VAL A 178 10.17 13.73 2.40
C VAL A 178 10.63 15.19 2.36
N VAL A 179 10.93 15.78 3.52
CA VAL A 179 11.42 17.17 3.60
C VAL A 179 12.74 17.31 2.85
N SER A 180 13.71 16.44 3.11
CA SER A 180 15.01 16.47 2.42
C SER A 180 14.83 16.40 0.91
N LEU A 181 13.98 15.53 0.39
CA LEU A 181 13.75 15.43 -1.06
C LEU A 181 13.15 16.72 -1.63
N LEU A 182 12.23 17.36 -0.91
CA LEU A 182 11.52 18.55 -1.37
C LEU A 182 12.26 19.87 -1.14
N THR A 183 13.23 19.91 -0.21
CA THR A 183 13.99 21.12 0.14
C THR A 183 15.44 21.09 -0.31
N SER A 184 15.95 19.93 -0.75
CA SER A 184 17.30 19.85 -1.30
C SER A 184 17.40 20.67 -2.57
N GLY A 185 18.19 21.75 -2.52
CA GLY A 185 18.58 22.50 -3.71
C GLY A 185 19.35 21.57 -4.65
N THR A 186 18.76 21.22 -5.78
CA THR A 186 19.49 20.52 -6.83
C THR A 186 20.32 21.56 -7.56
N SER A 187 21.57 21.77 -7.15
CA SER A 187 22.54 22.46 -8.01
C SER A 187 22.73 21.58 -9.24
N ALA A 188 22.14 21.98 -10.36
CA ALA A 188 22.45 21.37 -11.64
C ALA A 188 23.96 21.53 -11.87
N VAL A 189 24.66 20.41 -12.00
CA VAL A 189 26.03 20.35 -12.53
C VAL A 189 25.93 20.11 -14.03
#